data_AF-A0A3D5BR11-F1
#
_entry.id   AF-A0A3D5BR11-F1
#
_cell.length_a   1.000
_cell.length_b   1.000
_cell.length_c   1.000
_cell.angle_alpha   90.00
_cell.angle_beta   90.00
_cell.angle_gamma   90.00
#
_symmetry.space_group_name_H-M   'P 1'
#
loop_
_entity.id
_entity.type
_entity.pdbx_description
1 polymer ?
#
loop_
_entity_poly.entity_id
_entity_poly.type
_entity_poly.pdbx_seq_one_letter_code
_entity_poly.pdbx_strand_id
1 'polypeptide(L)'
;MTYIPVGGLNVAKPLYDLIREQVAPGTGVADTDFWASLETILRDLTPRNEALLAKRDDLQKRIDAWHRERAGRPHDPTAYKEFLASIGYVVPEGGPFSIATAGVDPEISTIAGPQLVVPATNARYAL
;
A
#
# COMPACT_ATOMS: atom_id res chain seq x y z
N MET A 1 -14.63 23.14 -5.78
CA MET A 1 -15.05 21.79 -5.36
C MET A 1 -15.80 21.92 -4.05
N THR A 2 -16.99 21.33 -3.95
CA THR A 2 -17.81 21.36 -2.72
C THR A 2 -17.42 20.19 -1.81
N TYR A 3 -17.18 20.47 -0.53
CA TYR A 3 -16.89 19.47 0.48
C TYR A 3 -18.05 19.34 1.47
N ILE A 4 -18.28 18.12 1.93
CA ILE A 4 -19.28 17.76 2.94
C ILE A 4 -18.53 17.38 4.22
N PRO A 5 -18.78 18.06 5.35
CA PRO A 5 -18.23 17.65 6.62
C PRO A 5 -18.92 16.36 7.11
N VAL A 6 -18.13 15.36 7.49
CA VAL A 6 -18.62 14.09 8.05
C VAL A 6 -17.74 13.72 9.23
N GLY A 7 -18.24 13.89 10.44
CA GLY A 7 -17.39 13.81 11.64
C GLY A 7 -16.24 14.82 11.56
N GLY A 8 -15.00 14.34 11.72
CA GLY A 8 -13.78 15.13 11.54
C GLY A 8 -13.27 15.23 10.09
N LEU A 9 -13.92 14.57 9.12
CA LEU A 9 -13.50 14.53 7.72
C LEU A 9 -14.16 15.63 6.88
N ASN A 10 -13.44 16.11 5.87
CA ASN A 10 -13.99 16.92 4.79
C ASN A 10 -13.97 16.10 3.49
N VAL A 11 -15.12 15.57 3.08
CA VAL A 11 -15.24 14.64 1.94
C VAL A 11 -15.73 15.40 0.71
N ALA A 12 -15.09 15.19 -0.44
CA ALA A 12 -15.56 15.79 -1.69
C ALA A 12 -16.99 15.28 -2.00
N LYS A 13 -17.92 16.19 -2.30
CA LYS A 13 -19.34 15.84 -2.51
C LYS A 13 -19.55 14.66 -3.49
N PRO A 14 -18.84 14.57 -4.65
CA PRO A 14 -19.03 13.44 -5.56
C PRO A 14 -18.71 12.08 -4.92
N LEU A 15 -17.70 12.01 -4.04
CA LEU A 15 -17.36 10.78 -3.33
C LEU A 15 -18.38 10.46 -2.23
N TYR A 16 -18.83 11.50 -1.51
CA TYR A 16 -19.87 11.34 -0.50
C TYR A 16 -21.15 10.76 -1.09
N ASP A 17 -21.65 11.35 -2.19
CA ASP A 17 -22.84 10.90 -2.88
C ASP A 17 -22.66 9.48 -3.45
N LEU A 18 -21.50 9.18 -4.05
CA LEU A 18 -21.19 7.85 -4.60
C LEU A 18 -21.32 6.76 -3.53
N ILE A 19 -20.71 6.97 -2.36
CA ILE A 19 -20.76 5.97 -1.29
C ILE A 19 -22.20 5.78 -0.81
N ARG A 20 -22.91 6.88 -0.55
CA ARG A 20 -24.28 6.83 -0.02
C ARG A 20 -25.27 6.21 -1.00
N GLU A 21 -25.18 6.57 -2.28
CA GLU A 21 -26.24 6.29 -3.26
C GLU A 21 -25.95 5.05 -4.11
N GLN A 22 -24.69 4.66 -4.30
CA GLN A 22 -24.32 3.59 -5.22
C GLN A 22 -23.53 2.44 -4.59
N VAL A 23 -22.70 2.70 -3.57
CA VAL A 23 -21.81 1.67 -3.01
C VAL A 23 -22.37 1.01 -1.76
N ALA A 24 -22.82 1.78 -0.77
CA ALA A 24 -23.32 1.24 0.50
C ALA A 24 -24.63 0.44 0.38
N PRO A 25 -25.63 0.84 -0.45
CA PRO A 25 -26.89 0.11 -0.55
C PRO A 25 -26.69 -1.38 -0.91
N GLY A 26 -27.31 -2.27 -0.13
CA GLY A 26 -27.23 -3.72 -0.35
C GLY A 26 -26.04 -4.43 0.30
N THR A 27 -25.09 -3.69 0.88
CA THR A 27 -23.91 -4.28 1.56
C THR A 27 -24.18 -4.70 3.01
N GLY A 28 -25.25 -4.19 3.62
CA GLY A 28 -25.53 -4.34 5.06
C GLY A 28 -24.74 -3.38 5.96
N VAL A 29 -23.95 -2.46 5.38
CA VAL A 29 -23.20 -1.43 6.11
C VAL A 29 -23.93 -0.09 5.99
N ALA A 30 -24.21 0.56 7.13
CA ALA A 30 -24.77 1.91 7.15
C ALA A 30 -23.72 2.94 6.74
N ASP A 31 -24.13 3.98 6.01
CA ASP A 31 -23.24 5.05 5.56
C ASP A 31 -22.56 5.79 6.73
N THR A 32 -23.31 6.05 7.81
CA THR A 32 -22.80 6.67 9.03
C THR A 32 -21.69 5.84 9.68
N ASP A 33 -21.89 4.52 9.75
CA ASP A 33 -20.93 3.60 10.38
C ASP A 33 -19.67 3.46 9.53
N PHE A 34 -19.83 3.46 8.20
CA PHE A 34 -18.71 3.48 7.27
C PHE A 34 -17.82 4.70 7.48
N TRP A 35 -18.40 5.91 7.51
CA TRP A 35 -17.62 7.14 7.65
C TRP A 35 -16.95 7.25 9.02
N ALA A 36 -17.64 6.88 10.10
CA ALA A 36 -17.06 6.87 11.44
C ALA A 36 -15.87 5.88 11.56
N SER A 37 -16.00 4.71 10.94
CA SER A 37 -14.94 3.71 10.88
C SER A 37 -13.76 4.20 10.05
N LEU A 38 -14.02 4.81 8.88
CA LEU A 38 -12.98 5.40 8.04
C LEU A 38 -12.22 6.50 8.77
N GLU A 39 -12.92 7.40 9.47
CA GLU A 39 -12.27 8.46 10.26
C GLU A 39 -11.32 7.86 11.31
N THR A 40 -11.76 6.82 12.02
CA THR A 40 -10.92 6.12 13.00
C THR A 40 -9.69 5.48 12.35
N ILE A 41 -9.87 4.77 11.25
CA ILE A 41 -8.77 4.14 10.50
C ILE A 41 -7.77 5.20 10.03
N LEU A 42 -8.25 6.32 9.47
CA LEU A 42 -7.38 7.39 9.00
C LEU A 42 -6.61 8.02 10.15
N ARG A 43 -7.26 8.34 11.27
CA ARG A 43 -6.58 8.89 12.45
C ARG A 43 -5.47 7.96 12.94
N ASP A 44 -5.75 6.66 13.01
CA ASP A 44 -4.84 5.70 13.63
C ASP A 44 -3.72 5.28 12.66
N LEU A 45 -3.98 5.19 11.35
CA LEU A 45 -3.03 4.64 10.37
C LEU A 45 -2.34 5.68 9.49
N THR A 46 -2.85 6.91 9.36
CA THR A 46 -2.18 7.95 8.55
C THR A 46 -0.76 8.24 9.04
N PRO A 47 -0.50 8.46 10.35
CA PRO A 47 0.86 8.71 10.84
C PRO A 47 1.82 7.55 10.55
N ARG A 48 1.31 6.31 10.62
CA ARG A 48 2.10 5.11 10.29
C ARG A 48 2.39 5.04 8.80
N ASN A 49 1.43 5.36 7.94
CA ASN A 49 1.63 5.37 6.49
C ASN A 49 2.68 6.42 6.08
N GLU A 50 2.60 7.62 6.63
CA GLU A 50 3.60 8.69 6.42
C GLU A 50 5.00 8.26 6.89
N ALA A 51 5.10 7.63 8.07
CA ALA A 51 6.36 7.10 8.57
C ALA A 51 6.96 6.01 7.66
N LEU A 52 6.13 5.16 7.05
CA LEU A 52 6.58 4.15 6.09
C LEU A 52 7.11 4.78 4.80
N LEU A 53 6.48 5.85 4.31
CA LEU A 53 6.98 6.61 3.16
C LEU A 53 8.30 7.30 3.48
N ALA A 54 8.39 7.98 4.63
CA ALA A 54 9.63 8.60 5.09
C ALA A 54 10.77 7.58 5.25
N LYS A 55 10.46 6.35 5.71
CA LYS A 55 11.44 5.26 5.79
C LYS A 55 11.96 4.84 4.42
N ARG A 56 11.10 4.80 3.38
CA ARG A 56 11.54 4.53 2.01
C ARG A 56 12.50 5.60 1.51
N ASP A 57 12.17 6.87 1.74
CA ASP A 57 13.02 8.00 1.34
C ASP A 57 14.37 7.99 2.06
N ASP A 58 14.39 7.70 3.37
CA ASP A 58 15.64 7.55 4.14
C ASP A 58 16.53 6.44 3.57
N LEU A 59 15.96 5.26 3.35
CA LEU A 59 16.70 4.13 2.78
C LEU A 59 17.29 4.48 1.41
N GLN A 60 16.49 5.08 0.52
CA GLN A 60 16.96 5.47 -0.80
C GLN A 60 18.08 6.52 -0.73
N LYS A 61 17.92 7.56 0.10
CA LYS A 61 18.95 8.60 0.29
C LYS A 61 20.29 8.01 0.74
N ARG A 62 20.25 7.03 1.64
CA ARG A 62 21.46 6.34 2.14
C ARG A 62 22.10 5.49 1.05
N ILE A 63 21.31 4.76 0.27
CA ILE A 63 21.80 3.99 -0.90
C ILE A 63 22.44 4.92 -1.93
N ASP A 64 21.78 6.02 -2.26
CA ASP A 64 22.31 7.01 -3.22
C ASP A 64 23.61 7.65 -2.73
N ALA A 65 23.72 7.94 -1.42
CA ALA A 65 24.94 8.46 -0.82
C ALA A 65 26.08 7.44 -0.89
N TRP A 66 25.80 6.16 -0.55
CA TRP A 66 26.79 5.09 -0.59
C TRP A 66 27.44 4.96 -1.97
N HIS A 67 26.64 5.02 -3.04
CA HIS A 67 27.13 4.97 -4.42
C HIS A 67 27.89 6.23 -4.83
N ARG A 68 27.39 7.43 -4.48
CA ARG A 68 28.07 8.71 -4.79
C ARG A 68 29.46 8.79 -4.17
N GLU A 69 29.60 8.40 -2.91
CA GLU A 69 30.89 8.40 -2.18
C GLU A 69 31.92 7.41 -2.75
N ARG A 70 31.47 6.40 -3.50
CA ARG A 70 32.29 5.33 -4.08
C ARG A 70 32.38 5.42 -5.60
N ALA A 71 32.00 6.56 -6.19
CA ALA A 71 32.07 6.79 -7.62
C ALA A 71 33.47 6.50 -8.18
N GLY A 72 33.53 5.83 -9.34
CA GLY A 72 34.79 5.46 -10.00
C GLY A 72 35.51 4.23 -9.43
N ARG A 73 35.02 3.65 -8.33
CA ARG A 73 35.54 2.38 -7.79
C ARG A 73 34.76 1.19 -8.36
N PRO A 74 35.41 0.02 -8.55
CA PRO A 74 34.69 -1.22 -8.79
C PRO A 74 33.69 -1.50 -7.67
N HIS A 75 32.54 -2.08 -8.02
CA HIS A 75 31.52 -2.44 -7.02
C HIS A 75 32.00 -3.63 -6.17
N ASP A 76 31.95 -3.47 -4.84
CA ASP A 76 32.21 -4.54 -3.87
C ASP A 76 30.87 -5.07 -3.33
N PRO A 77 30.43 -6.28 -3.74
CA PRO A 77 29.15 -6.84 -3.32
C PRO A 77 29.11 -7.24 -1.84
N THR A 78 30.26 -7.58 -1.23
CA THR A 78 30.34 -7.95 0.18
C THR A 78 30.11 -6.70 1.04
N ALA A 79 30.86 -5.64 0.76
CA ALA A 79 30.70 -4.36 1.47
C ALA A 79 29.31 -3.74 1.24
N TYR A 80 28.72 -3.92 0.06
CA TYR A 80 27.38 -3.42 -0.22
C TYR A 80 26.31 -4.19 0.57
N LYS A 81 26.40 -5.52 0.65
CA LYS A 81 25.46 -6.33 1.45
C LYS A 81 25.54 -5.98 2.94
N GLU A 82 26.74 -5.82 3.48
CA GLU A 82 26.96 -5.38 4.86
C GLU A 82 26.36 -4.00 5.12
N PHE A 83 26.54 -3.06 4.18
CA PHE A 83 25.91 -1.75 4.25
C PHE A 83 24.38 -1.86 4.25
N LEU A 84 23.78 -2.60 3.32
CA LEU A 84 22.32 -2.77 3.26
C LEU A 84 21.75 -3.39 4.55
N ALA A 85 22.46 -4.34 5.15
CA ALA A 85 22.10 -4.88 6.46
C ALA A 85 22.21 -3.83 7.57
N SER A 86 23.30 -3.04 7.58
CA SER A 86 23.54 -2.00 8.59
C SER A 86 22.48 -0.88 8.60
N ILE A 87 21.85 -0.62 7.45
CA ILE A 87 20.79 0.38 7.32
C ILE A 87 19.38 -0.19 7.60
N GLY A 88 19.28 -1.50 7.83
CA GLY A 88 18.03 -2.23 8.01
C GLY A 88 17.24 -2.41 6.72
N TYR A 89 17.90 -2.35 5.56
CA TYR A 89 17.29 -2.65 4.26
C TYR A 89 17.20 -4.16 4.04
N VAL A 90 18.31 -4.86 4.28
CA VAL A 90 18.32 -6.33 4.37
C VAL A 90 18.16 -6.71 5.84
N VAL A 91 17.16 -7.53 6.13
CA VAL A 91 16.90 -8.05 7.48
C VAL A 91 17.23 -9.54 7.54
N PRO A 92 17.51 -10.10 8.73
CA PRO A 92 17.66 -11.54 8.89
C PRO A 92 16.44 -12.30 8.37
N GLU A 93 16.67 -13.43 7.73
CA GLU A 93 15.60 -14.33 7.30
C GLU A 93 14.84 -14.87 8.52
N GLY A 94 13.52 -14.90 8.42
CA GLY A 94 12.67 -15.52 9.44
C GLY A 94 12.79 -17.05 9.42
N GLY A 95 12.37 -17.70 10.50
CA GLY A 95 12.26 -19.17 10.53
C GLY A 95 11.23 -19.70 9.52
N PRO A 96 11.27 -20.99 9.18
CA PRO A 96 10.31 -21.60 8.28
C PRO A 96 8.89 -21.53 8.85
N PHE A 97 7.92 -21.21 7.99
CA PHE A 97 6.50 -21.21 8.31
C PHE A 97 5.67 -21.59 7.08
N SER A 98 4.39 -21.87 7.29
CA SER A 98 3.42 -22.07 6.21
C SER A 98 2.35 -20.99 6.26
N ILE A 99 1.95 -20.50 5.08
CA ILE A 99 0.83 -19.55 4.98
C ILE A 99 -0.49 -20.23 5.36
N ALA A 100 -1.42 -19.47 5.96
CA ALA A 100 -2.69 -19.99 6.48
C ALA A 100 -3.93 -19.49 5.72
N THR A 101 -3.74 -18.81 4.60
CA THR A 101 -4.82 -18.19 3.82
C THR A 101 -5.80 -19.25 3.32
N ALA A 102 -7.10 -19.04 3.56
CA ALA A 102 -8.19 -19.91 3.13
C ALA A 102 -9.22 -19.12 2.31
N GLY A 103 -10.11 -19.84 1.61
CA GLY A 103 -11.14 -19.22 0.76
C GLY A 103 -10.58 -18.54 -0.49
N VAL A 104 -9.49 -19.09 -1.06
CA VAL A 104 -8.83 -18.55 -2.25
C VAL A 104 -9.41 -19.24 -3.50
N ASP A 105 -9.80 -18.45 -4.50
CA ASP A 105 -10.32 -18.97 -5.76
C ASP A 105 -9.29 -19.88 -6.50
N PRO A 106 -9.74 -20.87 -7.28
CA PRO A 106 -8.87 -21.77 -8.05
C PRO A 106 -7.88 -21.06 -8.99
N GLU A 107 -8.30 -19.94 -9.58
CA GLU A 107 -7.52 -19.08 -10.47
C GLU A 107 -6.26 -18.53 -9.81
N ILE A 108 -6.25 -18.44 -8.47
CA ILE A 108 -5.10 -17.97 -7.68
C ILE A 108 -4.38 -19.14 -7.02
N SER A 109 -5.13 -20.17 -6.58
CA SER A 109 -4.60 -21.22 -5.70
C SER A 109 -4.02 -22.44 -6.41
N THR A 110 -4.60 -22.87 -7.54
CA THR A 110 -4.26 -24.16 -8.17
C THR A 110 -4.08 -24.10 -9.68
N ILE A 111 -4.63 -23.11 -10.37
CA ILE A 111 -4.54 -22.96 -11.81
C ILE A 111 -3.29 -22.12 -12.16
N ALA A 112 -2.39 -22.68 -12.95
CA ALA A 112 -1.31 -21.91 -13.55
C ALA A 112 -1.80 -21.28 -14.88
N GLY A 113 -1.85 -19.95 -14.94
CA GLY A 113 -2.34 -19.22 -16.11
C GLY A 113 -1.76 -17.80 -16.21
N PRO A 114 -2.01 -17.11 -17.33
CA PRO A 114 -1.59 -15.72 -17.50
C PRO A 114 -2.40 -14.77 -16.59
N GLN A 115 -1.75 -13.71 -16.11
CA GLN A 115 -2.40 -12.61 -15.37
C GLN A 115 -2.31 -11.31 -16.19
N LEU A 116 -3.46 -10.80 -16.63
CA LEU A 116 -3.56 -9.55 -17.37
C LEU A 116 -3.59 -8.35 -16.42
N VAL A 117 -2.96 -7.24 -16.83
CA VAL A 117 -2.99 -5.96 -16.11
C VAL A 117 -3.55 -4.88 -17.04
N VAL A 118 -4.62 -4.22 -16.59
CA VAL A 118 -5.32 -3.15 -17.33
C VAL A 118 -5.62 -1.97 -16.40
N PRO A 119 -5.75 -0.73 -16.92
CA PRO A 119 -6.07 0.42 -16.09
C PRO A 119 -7.55 0.41 -15.67
N ALA A 120 -7.79 0.43 -14.36
CA ALA A 120 -9.14 0.38 -13.77
C ALA A 120 -10.04 1.57 -14.19
N THR A 121 -9.46 2.69 -14.62
CA THR A 121 -10.20 3.89 -15.05
C THR A 121 -10.77 3.77 -16.46
N ASN A 122 -10.40 2.74 -17.23
CA ASN A 122 -10.93 2.51 -18.57
C ASN A 122 -11.86 1.28 -18.56
N ALA A 123 -13.17 1.54 -18.47
CA ALA A 123 -14.19 0.49 -18.47
C ALA A 123 -14.11 -0.42 -19.70
N ARG A 124 -13.65 0.07 -20.86
CA ARG A 124 -13.51 -0.74 -22.07
C ARG A 124 -12.37 -1.76 -21.99
N TYR A 125 -11.34 -1.49 -21.21
CA TYR A 125 -10.25 -2.44 -21.00
C TYR A 125 -10.53 -3.42 -19.86
N ALA A 126 -11.53 -3.13 -19.03
CA ALA A 126 -11.98 -4.00 -17.96
C ALA A 126 -13.08 -5.01 -18.39
N LEU A 127 -13.78 -4.74 -19.50
CA LEU A 127 -14.80 -5.59 -20.12
C LEU A 127 -14.20 -6.49 -21.22
#